data_AF-A0A7W6S2M2-F1
#
_entry.id   AF-A0A7W6S2M2-F1
#
_cell.length_a   1.000
_cell.length_b   1.000
_cell.length_c   1.000
_cell.angle_alpha   90.00
_cell.angle_beta   90.00
_cell.angle_gamma   90.00
#
_symmetry.space_group_name_H-M   'P 1'
#
loop_
_entity.id
_entity.type
_entity.pdbx_description
1 polymer ?
#
loop_
_entity_poly.entity_id
_entity_poly.type
_entity_poly.pdbx_seq_one_letter_code
_entity_poly.pdbx_strand_id
1 'polypeptide(L)'
;MSMQQNRYMQALNQDFDALKQKWDEMRQHVDRKDGSSDGANGSGANGSGGPDSKLAQTAWDDFQEQSRKMQAAGETASDELRGSYEAARDKVRRIADSYRSG
;
A
#
# COMPACT_ATOMS: atom_id res chain seq x y z
N MET A 1 -29.00 15.99 -6.85
CA MET A 1 -28.49 14.71 -6.30
C MET A 1 -26.98 14.63 -6.54
N SER A 2 -26.16 15.29 -5.72
CA SER A 2 -24.70 15.40 -5.94
C SER A 2 -23.85 15.34 -4.66
N MET A 3 -24.48 15.29 -3.47
CA MET A 3 -23.74 15.22 -2.20
C MET A 3 -23.19 13.82 -1.88
N GLN A 4 -23.81 12.75 -2.39
CA GLN A 4 -23.37 11.37 -2.15
C GLN A 4 -22.17 10.98 -3.03
N GLN A 5 -22.13 11.47 -4.28
CA GLN A 5 -21.00 11.30 -5.22
C GLN A 5 -19.69 11.82 -4.62
N ASN A 6 -19.72 13.02 -4.04
CA ASN A 6 -18.52 13.59 -3.44
C ASN A 6 -18.05 12.79 -2.22
N ARG A 7 -18.96 12.21 -1.43
CA ARG A 7 -18.56 11.42 -0.25
C ARG A 7 -17.87 10.12 -0.60
N TYR A 8 -18.35 9.42 -1.63
CA TYR A 8 -17.73 8.15 -2.04
C TYR A 8 -16.33 8.38 -2.63
N MET A 9 -16.20 9.36 -3.53
CA MET A 9 -14.89 9.78 -4.06
C MET A 9 -13.96 10.32 -2.98
N GLN A 10 -14.49 11.06 -1.98
CA GLN A 10 -13.71 11.52 -0.83
C GLN A 10 -13.25 10.36 0.05
N ALA A 11 -14.10 9.39 0.32
CA ALA A 11 -13.75 8.22 1.12
C ALA A 11 -12.65 7.40 0.42
N LEU A 12 -12.75 7.24 -0.90
CA LEU A 12 -11.73 6.60 -1.72
C LEU A 12 -10.38 7.31 -1.64
N ASN A 13 -10.38 8.64 -1.77
CA ASN A 13 -9.17 9.43 -1.68
C ASN A 13 -8.57 9.37 -0.27
N GLN A 14 -9.40 9.42 0.77
CA GLN A 14 -8.94 9.29 2.16
C GLN A 14 -8.35 7.91 2.43
N ASP A 15 -8.97 6.84 1.92
CA ASP A 15 -8.49 5.48 2.10
C ASP A 15 -7.16 5.26 1.36
N PHE A 16 -7.06 5.77 0.13
CA PHE A 16 -5.82 5.77 -0.64
C PHE A 16 -4.70 6.53 0.08
N ASP A 17 -4.97 7.74 0.59
CA ASP A 17 -3.97 8.54 1.29
C ASP A 17 -3.51 7.88 2.60
N ALA A 18 -4.45 7.30 3.36
CA ALA A 18 -4.14 6.58 4.59
C ALA A 18 -3.27 5.34 4.34
N LEU A 19 -3.54 4.58 3.27
CA LEU A 19 -2.71 3.43 2.89
C LEU A 19 -1.37 3.86 2.32
N LYS A 20 -1.34 4.97 1.57
CA LYS A 20 -0.10 5.56 1.06
C LYS A 20 0.83 5.97 2.20
N GLN A 21 0.32 6.63 3.23
CA GLN A 21 1.11 7.02 4.39
C GLN A 21 1.73 5.78 5.07
N LYS A 22 0.91 4.75 5.35
CA LYS A 22 1.41 3.49 5.93
C LYS A 22 2.45 2.79 5.06
N TRP A 23 2.25 2.82 3.75
CA TRP A 23 3.19 2.27 2.78
C TRP A 23 4.51 3.04 2.77
N ASP A 24 4.46 4.37 2.78
CA ASP A 24 5.64 5.23 2.81
C ASP A 24 6.41 5.06 4.13
N GLU A 25 5.70 5.01 5.27
CA GLU A 25 6.27 4.70 6.58
C GLU A 25 6.97 3.34 6.54
N MET A 26 6.31 2.28 6.08
CA MET A 26 6.90 0.95 5.94
C MET A 26 8.16 0.99 5.08
N ARG A 27 8.10 1.64 3.92
CA ARG A 27 9.25 1.76 3.00
C ARG A 27 10.40 2.51 3.66
N GLN A 28 10.14 3.61 4.37
CA GLN A 28 11.16 4.35 5.12
C GLN A 28 11.77 3.51 6.24
N HIS A 29 10.98 2.68 6.92
CA HIS A 29 11.47 1.78 7.94
C HIS A 29 12.37 0.68 7.37
N VAL A 30 12.00 0.09 6.23
CA VAL A 30 12.82 -0.89 5.51
C VAL A 30 14.11 -0.26 4.98
N ASP A 31 14.02 0.92 4.37
CA ASP A 31 15.17 1.65 3.81
C ASP A 31 16.12 2.14 4.91
N ARG A 32 15.62 2.57 6.08
CA ARG A 32 16.49 2.89 7.24
C ARG A 32 17.15 1.67 7.86
N LYS A 33 16.49 0.51 7.87
CA LYS A 33 17.08 -0.75 8.36
C LYS A 33 18.20 -1.23 7.41
N ASP A 34 18.05 -0.97 6.11
CA ASP A 34 19.06 -1.27 5.07
C ASP A 34 20.16 -0.19 4.99
N GLY A 35 19.83 1.07 5.31
CA GLY A 35 20.70 2.24 5.21
C GLY A 35 21.40 2.68 6.51
N SER A 36 21.16 2.02 7.65
CA SER A 36 21.93 2.27 8.88
C SER A 36 23.29 1.56 8.82
N SER A 37 24.15 2.09 7.94
CA SER A 37 25.59 1.89 8.00
C SER A 37 26.17 2.78 9.11
N ASP A 38 25.79 2.54 10.36
CA ASP A 38 26.49 3.13 11.51
C ASP A 38 26.64 2.09 12.61
N GLY A 39 27.81 1.42 12.59
CA GLY A 39 28.41 0.83 13.77
C GLY A 39 27.94 -0.56 14.21
N ALA A 40 28.91 -1.48 14.17
CA ALA A 40 29.11 -2.61 15.09
C ALA A 40 28.54 -4.00 14.72
N ASN A 41 29.45 -4.80 14.15
CA ASN A 41 29.84 -6.12 14.64
C ASN A 41 28.72 -6.97 15.26
N GLY A 42 27.99 -7.71 14.42
CA GLY A 42 26.95 -8.63 14.86
C GLY A 42 26.67 -9.67 13.78
N SER A 43 27.22 -10.87 13.99
CA SER A 43 26.92 -12.09 13.26
C SER A 43 25.40 -12.30 13.14
N GLY A 44 24.84 -12.39 11.93
CA GLY A 44 23.44 -12.78 11.74
C GLY A 44 22.73 -12.16 10.53
N ALA A 45 22.74 -12.91 9.42
CA ALA A 45 21.64 -13.07 8.47
C ALA A 45 20.93 -11.84 7.87
N ASN A 46 20.99 -11.80 6.53
CA ASN A 46 19.94 -11.33 5.64
C ASN A 46 19.75 -9.80 5.56
N GLY A 47 20.57 -9.17 4.71
CA GLY A 47 20.22 -7.91 4.07
C GLY A 47 18.81 -8.03 3.50
N SER A 48 17.91 -7.19 3.99
CA SER A 48 16.47 -7.28 3.74
C SER A 48 16.10 -6.72 2.35
N GLY A 49 16.78 -7.23 1.31
CA GLY A 49 16.23 -7.38 -0.02
C GLY A 49 15.38 -8.65 -0.10
N GLY A 50 14.52 -8.88 0.91
CA GLY A 50 13.68 -10.06 0.98
C GLY A 50 12.74 -10.12 -0.24
N PRO A 51 12.32 -11.34 -0.67
CA PRO A 51 11.29 -11.51 -1.70
C PRO A 51 10.01 -10.71 -1.41
N ASP A 52 9.78 -10.36 -0.14
CA ASP A 52 8.69 -9.53 0.35
C ASP A 52 8.72 -8.09 -0.19
N SER A 53 9.87 -7.46 -0.43
CA SER A 53 9.94 -6.06 -0.89
C SER A 53 9.45 -5.90 -2.34
N LYS A 54 9.75 -6.87 -3.22
CA LYS A 54 9.21 -6.90 -4.59
C LYS A 54 7.72 -7.20 -4.60
N LEU A 55 7.30 -8.18 -3.80
CA LEU A 55 5.88 -8.53 -3.68
C LEU A 55 5.04 -7.39 -3.12
N ALA A 56 5.59 -6.67 -2.15
CA ALA A 56 5.05 -5.44 -1.61
C ALA A 56 4.92 -4.37 -2.70
N GLN A 57 6.00 -4.09 -3.46
CA GLN A 57 5.96 -3.11 -4.55
C GLN A 57 4.91 -3.47 -5.61
N THR A 58 4.83 -4.74 -5.99
CA THR A 58 3.81 -5.21 -6.95
C THR A 58 2.40 -5.04 -6.40
N ALA A 59 2.16 -5.34 -5.11
CA ALA A 59 0.85 -5.13 -4.49
C ALA A 59 0.48 -3.64 -4.41
N TRP A 60 1.46 -2.78 -4.13
CA TRP A 60 1.27 -1.32 -4.12
C TRP A 60 0.97 -0.77 -5.52
N ASP A 61 1.70 -1.22 -6.54
CA ASP A 61 1.49 -0.81 -7.93
C ASP A 61 0.10 -1.24 -8.43
N ASP A 62 -0.30 -2.49 -8.16
CA ASP A 62 -1.66 -2.99 -8.44
C ASP A 62 -2.72 -2.13 -7.74
N PHE A 63 -2.54 -1.82 -6.46
CA PHE A 63 -3.46 -0.94 -5.74
C PHE A 63 -3.54 0.47 -6.33
N GLN A 64 -2.42 1.07 -6.72
CA GLN A 64 -2.42 2.37 -7.39
C GLN A 64 -3.15 2.32 -8.74
N GLU A 65 -2.96 1.26 -9.51
CA GLU A 65 -3.63 1.06 -10.78
C GLU A 65 -5.16 0.92 -10.58
N GLN A 66 -5.58 0.04 -9.66
CA GLN A 66 -7.00 -0.14 -9.35
C GLN A 66 -7.62 1.15 -8.80
N SER A 67 -6.91 1.90 -7.96
CA SER A 67 -7.39 3.18 -7.41
C SER A 67 -7.59 4.22 -8.52
N ARG A 68 -6.67 4.30 -9.50
CA ARG A 68 -6.81 5.20 -10.65
C ARG A 68 -7.98 4.79 -11.54
N LYS A 69 -8.13 3.49 -11.82
CA LYS A 69 -9.26 2.96 -12.57
C LYS A 69 -10.57 3.25 -11.86
N MET A 70 -10.62 3.10 -10.52
CA MET A 70 -11.81 3.36 -9.73
C MET A 70 -12.14 4.85 -9.63
N GLN A 71 -11.14 5.74 -9.56
CA GLN A 71 -11.35 7.19 -9.69
C GLN A 71 -11.85 7.58 -11.09
N ALA A 72 -11.30 6.98 -12.14
CA ALA A 72 -11.69 7.25 -13.53
C ALA A 72 -13.12 6.74 -13.83
N ALA A 73 -13.49 5.58 -13.27
CA ALA A 73 -14.82 5.02 -13.40
C ALA A 73 -15.83 5.71 -12.45
N GLY A 74 -15.40 6.16 -11.27
CA GLY A 74 -16.29 6.80 -10.29
C GLY A 74 -17.49 5.90 -9.94
N GLU A 75 -18.71 6.37 -10.20
CA GLU A 75 -19.93 5.60 -9.97
C GLU A 75 -20.17 4.48 -10.99
N THR A 76 -19.58 4.55 -12.18
CA THR A 76 -19.68 3.47 -13.18
C THR A 76 -18.65 2.37 -12.95
N ALA A 77 -17.92 2.40 -11.82
CA ALA A 77 -17.07 1.31 -11.40
C ALA A 77 -17.92 0.04 -11.21
N SER A 78 -17.72 -0.93 -12.11
CA SER A 78 -18.31 -2.27 -12.02
C SER A 78 -17.97 -2.92 -10.68
N ASP A 79 -18.84 -3.81 -10.19
CA ASP A 79 -18.58 -4.60 -8.97
C ASP A 79 -17.25 -5.34 -9.04
N GLU A 80 -16.83 -5.78 -10.23
CA GLU A 80 -15.51 -6.39 -10.46
C GLU A 80 -14.35 -5.43 -10.17
N LEU A 81 -14.49 -4.15 -10.52
CA LEU A 81 -13.46 -3.14 -10.27
C LEU A 81 -13.40 -2.78 -8.79
N ARG A 82 -14.56 -2.70 -8.12
CA ARG A 82 -14.64 -2.51 -6.67
C ARG A 82 -14.02 -3.69 -5.92
N GLY A 83 -14.33 -4.91 -6.30
CA GLY A 83 -13.74 -6.11 -5.73
C GLY A 83 -12.23 -6.20 -5.95
N SER A 84 -11.76 -5.82 -7.15
CA SER A 84 -10.31 -5.75 -7.45
C SER A 84 -9.61 -4.70 -6.60
N TYR A 85 -10.21 -3.52 -6.43
CA TYR A 85 -9.69 -2.49 -5.54
C TYR A 85 -9.64 -2.97 -4.08
N GLU A 86 -10.72 -3.57 -3.57
CA GLU A 86 -10.76 -4.10 -2.20
C GLU A 86 -9.72 -5.21 -1.97
N ALA A 87 -9.53 -6.10 -2.95
CA ALA A 87 -8.50 -7.13 -2.88
C ALA A 87 -7.08 -6.55 -2.87
N ALA A 88 -6.80 -5.56 -3.72
CA ALA A 88 -5.50 -4.88 -3.75
C ALA A 88 -5.25 -4.09 -2.45
N ARG A 89 -6.28 -3.40 -1.96
CA ARG A 89 -6.28 -2.70 -0.67
C ARG A 89 -5.95 -3.63 0.49
N ASP A 90 -6.60 -4.79 0.55
CA ASP A 90 -6.39 -5.78 1.62
C ASP A 90 -4.97 -6.37 1.58
N LYS A 91 -4.43 -6.63 0.38
CA LYS A 91 -3.03 -7.06 0.20
C LYS A 91 -2.06 -6.02 0.75
N VAL A 92 -2.17 -4.75 0.31
CA VAL A 92 -1.28 -3.67 0.79
C VAL A 92 -1.40 -3.51 2.29
N ARG A 93 -2.63 -3.57 2.83
CA ARG A 93 -2.87 -3.48 4.27
C ARG A 93 -2.21 -4.62 5.04
N ARG A 94 -2.35 -5.87 4.59
CA ARG A 94 -1.70 -7.03 5.24
C ARG A 94 -0.19 -6.90 5.24
N ILE A 95 0.38 -6.44 4.13
CA ILE A 95 1.83 -6.22 4.01
C ILE A 95 2.26 -5.12 4.97
N ALA A 96 1.59 -3.96 4.96
CA ALA A 96 1.90 -2.87 5.91
C ALA A 96 1.77 -3.32 7.38
N ASP A 97 0.79 -4.17 7.71
CA ASP A 97 0.59 -4.70 9.06
C ASP A 97 1.66 -5.73 9.47
N SER A 98 2.06 -6.62 8.53
CA SER A 98 3.13 -7.59 8.78
C SER A 98 4.47 -6.93 9.06
N TYR A 99 4.75 -5.79 8.42
CA TYR A 99 5.95 -4.99 8.70
C TYR A 99 5.90 -4.21 10.02
N ARG A 100 4.70 -3.89 10.53
CA ARG A 100 4.53 -3.21 11.82
C ARG A 100 4.70 -4.15 13.02
N SER A 101 4.38 -5.43 12.84
CA SER A 101 4.44 -6.45 13.91
C SER A 101 5.76 -7.24 13.97
N GLY A 102 6.70 -6.98 13.04
CA GLY A 102 7.99 -7.67 12.92
C GLY A 102 9.21 -6.84 13.33
#